data_AF-A0A7C7H4T2-F1
#
_entry.id   AF-A0A7C7H4T2-F1
#
_cell.length_a   1.000
_cell.length_b   1.000
_cell.length_c   1.000
_cell.angle_alpha   90.00
_cell.angle_beta   90.00
_cell.angle_gamma   90.00
#
_symmetry.space_group_name_H-M   'P 1'
#
loop_
_entity.id
_entity.type
_entity.pdbx_description
1 polymer ?
#
loop_
_entity_poly.entity_id
_entity_poly.type
_entity_poly.pdbx_seq_one_letter_code
_entity_poly.pdbx_strand_id
1 'polypeptide(L)'
;MIRKAIYFVLLLFVLVDLGYSFIQHYGAPLDGDIAANIVPQKDMGLVLESPLGLNAIINQEKYPNPNRFFCHWSFQAFLINTPLFFQKYVDPIDSIYLSCAVAKTFIQLCLIFLISIAITGTANILRMDFVVASALVTPFFQTFGYSRYMGIIDPSITYTFFYALPSALLILYFLPLINQKYHGIRMQSTWVILILWIPLGLVCSLSGPLNTGVVLVVACITLIWNTRASFLQSRENGIINRVIMALKNIPSNYWLYLAPISLCSIYSLYLGQYNSNNDLSPISLSELYFRLPQGLYYQITQKLGFPILLTTLVINIIIISRTYSNSDGKKIIEVLKWIGLFAIVYIILLPLGGYREYRFNTLRYDSIMPITLMLF
;
A
#
# COMPACT_ATOMS: atom_id res chain seq x y z
N MET A 1 -2.49 26.69 -28.11
CA MET A 1 -3.04 27.44 -26.97
C MET A 1 -3.92 26.56 -26.08
N ILE A 2 -4.90 25.85 -26.63
CA ILE A 2 -5.83 24.96 -25.87
C ILE A 2 -5.10 23.95 -24.97
N ARG A 3 -4.11 23.19 -25.48
CA ARG A 3 -3.36 22.21 -24.67
C ARG A 3 -2.67 22.84 -23.44
N LYS A 4 -2.09 24.04 -23.59
CA LYS A 4 -1.47 24.76 -22.47
C LYS A 4 -2.52 25.19 -21.45
N ALA A 5 -3.68 25.67 -21.91
CA ALA A 5 -4.78 26.04 -21.03
C ALA A 5 -5.30 24.82 -20.23
N ILE A 6 -5.55 23.69 -20.89
CA ILE A 6 -5.97 22.45 -20.21
C ILE A 6 -4.92 22.01 -19.19
N TYR A 7 -3.64 22.04 -19.55
CA TYR A 7 -2.55 21.73 -18.63
C TYR A 7 -2.62 22.57 -17.34
N PHE A 8 -2.76 23.89 -17.47
CA PHE A 8 -2.84 24.78 -16.32
C PHE A 8 -4.12 24.56 -15.50
N VAL A 9 -5.26 24.29 -16.14
CA VAL A 9 -6.52 23.99 -15.44
C VAL A 9 -6.39 22.71 -14.62
N LEU A 10 -5.81 21.64 -15.19
CA LEU A 10 -5.62 20.37 -14.47
C LEU A 10 -4.61 20.50 -13.34
N LEU A 11 -3.51 21.24 -13.56
CA LEU A 11 -2.53 21.50 -12.51
C LEU A 11 -3.16 22.32 -11.37
N LEU A 12 -3.91 23.37 -11.70
CA LEU A 12 -4.63 24.17 -10.72
C LEU A 12 -5.65 23.33 -9.95
N PHE A 13 -6.37 22.43 -10.63
CA PHE A 13 -7.29 21.49 -9.98
C PHE A 13 -6.59 20.64 -8.91
N VAL A 14 -5.45 20.02 -9.24
CA VAL A 14 -4.67 19.22 -8.28
C VAL A 14 -4.19 20.06 -7.09
N LEU A 15 -3.68 21.28 -7.36
CA LEU A 15 -3.20 22.16 -6.30
C LEU A 15 -4.32 22.64 -5.37
N VAL A 16 -5.48 22.99 -5.93
CA VAL A 16 -6.66 23.43 -5.16
C VAL A 16 -7.20 22.27 -4.33
N ASP A 17 -7.30 21.06 -4.88
CA ASP A 17 -7.76 19.88 -4.14
C ASP A 17 -6.82 19.50 -2.99
N LEU A 18 -5.49 19.55 -3.22
CA LEU A 18 -4.50 19.35 -2.16
C LEU A 18 -4.57 20.44 -1.08
N GLY A 19 -4.75 21.70 -1.48
CA GLY A 19 -4.95 22.81 -0.54
C GLY A 19 -6.22 22.64 0.30
N TYR A 20 -7.31 22.18 -0.32
CA TYR A 20 -8.54 21.86 0.38
C TYR A 20 -8.39 20.65 1.32
N SER A 21 -7.70 19.60 0.87
CA SER A 21 -7.34 18.44 1.69
C SER A 21 -6.52 18.84 2.91
N PHE A 22 -5.54 19.74 2.75
CA PHE A 22 -4.74 20.27 3.86
C PHE A 22 -5.62 20.94 4.92
N ILE A 23 -6.58 21.79 4.51
CA ILE A 23 -7.52 22.44 5.43
C ILE A 23 -8.35 21.39 6.18
N GLN A 24 -8.82 20.35 5.49
CA GLN A 24 -9.55 19.25 6.12
C GLN A 24 -8.68 18.47 7.13
N HIS A 25 -7.42 18.20 6.77
CA HIS A 25 -6.48 17.52 7.66
C HIS A 25 -6.13 18.34 8.90
N TYR A 26 -6.02 19.66 8.75
CA TYR A 26 -5.78 20.59 9.85
C TYR A 26 -6.96 20.66 10.82
N GLY A 27 -8.19 20.61 10.31
CA GLY A 27 -9.41 20.56 11.12
C GLY A 27 -9.75 19.18 11.70
N ALA A 28 -8.95 18.14 11.44
CA ALA A 28 -9.24 16.79 11.90
C ALA A 28 -8.91 16.64 13.40
N PRO A 29 -9.74 15.93 14.19
CA PRO A 29 -9.44 15.67 15.60
C PRO A 29 -8.21 14.79 15.76
N LEU A 30 -7.46 15.01 16.83
CA LEU A 30 -6.34 14.15 17.22
C LEU A 30 -6.85 12.78 17.67
N ASP A 31 -6.18 11.71 17.23
CA ASP A 31 -6.53 10.36 17.66
C ASP A 31 -5.88 9.99 19.01
N GLY A 32 -6.52 9.07 19.73
CA GLY A 32 -6.07 8.64 21.06
C GLY A 32 -4.75 7.85 21.05
N ASP A 33 -4.37 7.29 19.91
CA ASP A 33 -3.14 6.48 19.79
C ASP A 33 -1.88 7.37 19.78
N ILE A 34 -2.01 8.68 19.50
CA ILE A 34 -0.89 9.63 19.50
C ILE A 34 -0.15 9.59 20.85
N ALA A 35 -0.88 9.67 21.96
CA ALA A 35 -0.29 9.76 23.29
C ALA A 35 0.55 8.52 23.62
N ALA A 36 0.04 7.32 23.31
CA ALA A 36 0.69 6.05 23.59
C ALA A 36 1.98 5.84 22.75
N ASN A 37 2.08 6.49 21.59
CA ASN A 37 3.22 6.38 20.69
C ASN A 37 4.29 7.46 20.93
N ILE A 38 3.90 8.69 21.31
CA ILE A 38 4.84 9.79 21.57
C ILE A 38 5.49 9.66 22.94
N VAL A 39 4.70 9.36 23.98
CA VAL A 39 5.20 9.05 25.32
C VAL A 39 5.15 7.53 25.43
N PRO A 40 6.22 6.82 25.02
CA PRO A 40 6.15 5.38 24.82
C PRO A 40 5.73 4.71 26.12
N GLN A 41 4.55 4.11 26.10
CA GLN A 41 4.19 3.14 27.12
C GLN A 41 5.25 2.03 27.12
N LYS A 42 5.41 1.34 28.26
CA LYS A 42 6.42 0.28 28.43
C LYS A 42 6.46 -0.69 27.25
N ASP A 43 5.30 -1.03 26.72
CA ASP A 43 5.11 -1.94 25.59
C ASP A 43 5.61 -1.39 24.25
N MET A 44 5.49 -0.08 24.01
CA MET A 44 6.01 0.58 22.80
C MET A 44 7.54 0.76 22.86
N GLY A 45 8.10 0.89 24.07
CA GLY A 45 9.54 0.88 24.29
C GLY A 45 10.20 -0.38 23.73
N LEU A 46 9.61 -1.56 23.99
CA LEU A 46 10.12 -2.85 23.50
C LEU A 46 10.22 -2.92 21.97
N VAL A 47 9.24 -2.34 21.26
CA VAL A 47 9.26 -2.26 19.79
C VAL A 47 10.41 -1.37 19.32
N LEU A 48 10.58 -0.20 19.93
CA LEU A 48 11.59 0.80 19.53
C LEU A 48 13.03 0.39 19.91
N GLU A 49 13.20 -0.38 20.97
CA GLU A 49 14.49 -0.93 21.40
C GLU A 49 14.95 -2.12 20.55
N SER A 50 14.04 -2.72 19.76
CA SER A 50 14.35 -3.84 18.86
C SER A 50 13.96 -3.52 17.40
N PRO A 51 14.77 -2.73 16.67
CA PRO A 51 14.45 -2.33 15.28
C PRO A 51 14.16 -3.47 14.31
N LEU A 52 14.84 -4.60 14.52
CA LEU A 52 14.65 -5.82 13.75
C LEU A 52 13.72 -6.81 14.45
N GLY A 53 13.34 -6.59 15.70
CA GLY A 53 12.54 -7.54 16.49
C GLY A 53 13.29 -8.79 16.94
N LEU A 54 14.62 -8.79 16.87
CA LEU A 54 15.45 -9.95 17.24
C LEU A 54 15.25 -10.37 18.70
N ASN A 55 15.00 -9.42 19.60
CA ASN A 55 14.78 -9.74 21.02
C ASN A 55 13.54 -10.61 21.23
N ALA A 56 12.47 -10.37 20.45
CA ALA A 56 11.26 -11.18 20.50
C ALA A 56 11.56 -12.65 20.16
N ILE A 57 12.39 -12.88 19.14
CA ILE A 57 12.74 -14.21 18.65
C ILE A 57 13.72 -14.91 19.61
N ILE A 58 14.79 -14.21 20.01
CA ILE A 58 15.85 -14.79 20.85
C ILE A 58 15.33 -15.10 22.25
N ASN A 59 14.61 -14.16 22.86
CA ASN A 59 14.12 -14.30 24.24
C ASN A 59 12.72 -14.92 24.33
N GLN A 60 12.10 -15.26 23.18
CA GLN A 60 10.70 -15.71 23.09
C GLN A 60 9.72 -14.74 23.76
N GLU A 61 10.04 -13.44 23.74
CA GLU A 61 9.26 -12.38 24.38
C GLU A 61 8.09 -11.97 23.48
N LYS A 62 6.90 -11.87 24.06
CA LYS A 62 5.69 -11.41 23.37
C LYS A 62 5.37 -9.97 23.76
N TYR A 63 5.18 -9.10 22.78
CA TYR A 63 4.75 -7.71 23.00
C TYR A 63 3.92 -7.19 21.82
N PRO A 64 3.23 -6.05 21.96
CA PRO A 64 2.37 -5.54 20.89
C PRO A 64 3.15 -5.17 19.62
N ASN A 65 2.69 -5.65 18.46
CA ASN A 65 3.15 -5.23 17.13
C ASN A 65 4.68 -5.32 16.89
N PRO A 66 5.32 -6.48 17.11
CA PRO A 66 6.78 -6.62 17.00
C PRO A 66 7.33 -6.34 15.59
N ASN A 67 6.49 -6.42 14.57
CA ASN A 67 6.85 -6.20 13.16
C ASN A 67 6.42 -4.83 12.61
N ARG A 68 6.25 -3.81 13.48
CA ARG A 68 5.84 -2.44 13.09
C ARG A 68 6.86 -1.36 13.46
N PHE A 69 8.12 -1.71 13.72
CA PHE A 69 9.14 -0.78 14.16
C PHE A 69 9.19 0.51 13.33
N PHE A 70 9.25 0.41 12.00
CA PHE A 70 9.41 1.61 11.16
C PHE A 70 8.20 2.53 11.17
N CYS A 71 6.99 2.00 11.40
CA CYS A 71 5.79 2.82 11.60
C CYS A 71 5.87 3.60 12.91
N HIS A 72 6.18 2.91 14.01
CA HIS A 72 6.32 3.54 15.32
C HIS A 72 7.45 4.58 15.32
N TRP A 73 8.62 4.21 14.79
CA TRP A 73 9.79 5.08 14.73
C TRP A 73 9.55 6.31 13.86
N SER A 74 9.04 6.15 12.64
CA SER A 74 8.79 7.30 11.75
C SER A 74 7.71 8.24 12.29
N PHE A 75 6.66 7.67 12.88
CA PHE A 75 5.60 8.43 13.55
C PHE A 75 6.15 9.24 14.73
N GLN A 76 6.88 8.58 15.63
CA GLN A 76 7.44 9.21 16.82
C GLN A 76 8.48 10.27 16.46
N ALA A 77 9.43 9.93 15.58
CA ALA A 77 10.46 10.86 15.12
C ALA A 77 9.83 12.11 14.47
N PHE A 78 8.75 11.93 13.70
CA PHE A 78 8.06 13.06 13.08
C PHE A 78 7.31 13.92 14.09
N LEU A 79 6.49 13.32 14.96
CA LEU A 79 5.63 14.07 15.89
C LEU A 79 6.35 14.61 17.12
N ILE A 80 7.56 14.17 17.44
CA ILE A 80 8.39 14.83 18.45
C ILE A 80 9.03 16.09 17.86
N ASN A 81 9.58 16.02 16.65
CA ASN A 81 10.41 17.11 16.10
C ASN A 81 9.60 18.18 15.36
N THR A 82 8.57 17.79 14.62
CA THR A 82 7.85 18.70 13.71
C THR A 82 7.01 19.74 14.47
N PRO A 83 6.26 19.38 15.54
CA PRO A 83 5.55 20.37 16.35
C PRO A 83 6.52 21.39 16.97
N LEU A 84 7.68 20.96 17.50
CA LEU A 84 8.69 21.86 18.05
C LEU A 84 9.24 22.84 17.02
N PHE A 85 9.36 22.42 15.76
CA PHE A 85 9.71 23.32 14.67
C PHE A 85 8.62 24.36 14.42
N PHE A 86 7.34 23.95 14.37
CA PHE A 86 6.22 24.86 14.13
C PHE A 86 5.88 25.76 15.31
N GLN A 87 6.22 25.38 16.54
CA GLN A 87 6.08 26.22 17.73
C GLN A 87 6.85 27.55 17.66
N LYS A 88 7.80 27.66 16.73
CA LYS A 88 8.47 28.94 16.44
C LYS A 88 7.54 29.96 15.75
N TYR A 89 6.42 29.52 15.21
CA TYR A 89 5.51 30.32 14.38
C TYR A 89 4.06 30.30 14.86
N VAL A 90 3.62 29.24 15.56
CA VAL A 90 2.24 29.07 16.04
C VAL A 90 2.22 28.54 17.48
N ASP A 91 1.07 28.63 18.14
CA ASP A 91 0.90 28.15 19.51
C ASP A 91 1.11 26.61 19.62
N PRO A 92 1.47 26.09 20.81
CA PRO A 92 1.77 24.67 20.99
C PRO A 92 0.69 23.71 20.52
N ILE A 93 -0.58 24.03 20.72
CA ILE A 93 -1.69 23.19 20.27
C ILE A 93 -1.75 23.19 18.74
N ASP A 94 -1.79 24.37 18.12
CA ASP A 94 -1.85 24.53 16.67
C ASP A 94 -0.66 23.90 15.96
N SER A 95 0.51 23.88 16.60
CA SER A 95 1.71 23.23 16.06
C SER A 95 1.53 21.73 15.83
N ILE A 96 0.73 21.06 16.67
CA ILE A 96 0.44 19.63 16.57
C ILE A 96 -0.53 19.37 15.42
N TYR A 97 -1.61 20.14 15.34
CA TYR A 97 -2.58 20.07 14.24
C TYR A 97 -1.91 20.38 12.89
N LEU A 98 -1.07 21.41 12.84
CA LEU A 98 -0.29 21.78 11.66
C LEU A 98 0.66 20.65 11.24
N SER A 99 1.37 20.04 12.18
CA SER A 99 2.24 18.88 11.91
C SER A 99 1.46 17.71 11.32
N CYS A 100 0.29 17.39 11.88
CA CYS A 100 -0.57 16.33 11.37
C CYS A 100 -1.08 16.64 9.96
N ALA A 101 -1.49 17.88 9.69
CA ALA A 101 -1.94 18.32 8.38
C ALA A 101 -0.84 18.21 7.32
N VAL A 102 0.38 18.66 7.66
CA VAL A 102 1.55 18.56 6.78
C VAL A 102 1.88 17.10 6.48
N ALA A 103 1.94 16.23 7.48
CA ALA A 103 2.22 14.81 7.28
C ALA A 103 1.20 14.13 6.36
N LYS A 104 -0.09 14.30 6.63
CA LYS A 104 -1.17 13.70 5.84
C LYS A 104 -1.16 14.19 4.40
N THR A 105 -1.03 15.49 4.20
CA THR A 105 -1.00 16.10 2.86
C THR A 105 0.23 15.67 2.09
N PHE A 106 1.39 15.57 2.76
CA PHE A 106 2.62 15.10 2.13
C PHE A 106 2.51 13.63 1.71
N ILE A 107 1.98 12.76 2.57
CA ILE A 107 1.76 11.34 2.25
C ILE A 107 0.75 11.18 1.11
N GLN A 108 -0.33 11.97 1.10
CA GLN A 108 -1.29 12.05 0.00
C GLN A 108 -0.63 12.44 -1.32
N LEU A 109 0.15 13.53 -1.32
CA LEU A 109 0.90 13.98 -2.48
C LEU A 109 1.87 12.91 -2.99
N CYS A 110 2.61 12.25 -2.09
CA CYS A 110 3.50 11.15 -2.43
C CYS A 110 2.75 9.99 -3.10
N LEU A 111 1.58 9.61 -2.60
CA LEU A 111 0.77 8.55 -3.20
C LEU A 111 0.24 8.95 -4.58
N ILE A 112 -0.31 10.16 -4.74
CA ILE A 112 -0.77 10.67 -6.04
C ILE A 112 0.38 10.70 -7.05
N PHE A 113 1.56 11.17 -6.62
CA PHE A 113 2.75 11.20 -7.46
C PHE A 113 3.19 9.79 -7.89
N LEU A 114 3.30 8.85 -6.95
CA LEU A 114 3.75 7.48 -7.23
C LEU A 114 2.77 6.71 -8.12
N ILE A 115 1.46 6.83 -7.88
CA ILE A 115 0.42 6.23 -8.73
C ILE A 115 0.46 6.85 -10.13
N SER A 116 0.65 8.17 -10.23
CA SER A 116 0.81 8.84 -11.52
C SER A 116 2.03 8.32 -12.30
N ILE A 117 3.15 8.03 -11.62
CA ILE A 117 4.29 7.37 -12.28
C ILE A 117 3.92 5.94 -12.70
N ALA A 118 3.26 5.16 -11.84
CA ALA A 118 2.87 3.79 -12.16
C ALA A 118 1.97 3.73 -13.40
N ILE A 119 1.03 4.69 -13.54
CA ILE A 119 0.14 4.81 -14.69
C ILE A 119 0.88 5.25 -15.96
N THR A 120 1.79 6.23 -15.86
CA THR A 120 2.35 6.93 -17.03
C THR A 120 3.77 6.51 -17.43
N GLY A 121 4.49 5.85 -16.53
CA GLY A 121 5.87 5.44 -16.71
C GLY A 121 6.88 6.59 -16.64
N THR A 122 6.48 7.79 -16.23
CA THR A 122 7.36 8.97 -16.20
C THR A 122 7.24 9.74 -14.89
N ALA A 123 8.38 10.17 -14.34
CA ALA A 123 8.44 11.06 -13.17
C ALA A 123 8.46 12.55 -13.55
N ASN A 124 8.36 12.88 -14.83
CA ASN A 124 8.38 14.27 -15.28
C ASN A 124 6.99 14.90 -15.08
N ILE A 125 6.85 15.67 -14.00
CA ILE A 125 5.62 16.38 -13.60
C ILE A 125 5.14 17.41 -14.64
N LEU A 126 6.01 17.82 -15.56
CA LEU A 126 5.66 18.78 -16.61
C LEU A 126 5.03 18.10 -17.84
N ARG A 127 5.08 16.77 -17.93
CA ARG A 127 4.42 16.04 -19.02
C ARG A 127 2.91 16.07 -18.85
N MET A 128 2.21 16.30 -19.96
CA MET A 128 0.75 16.30 -19.99
C MET A 128 0.17 14.99 -19.44
N ASP A 129 0.73 13.85 -19.84
CA ASP A 129 0.25 12.53 -19.43
C ASP A 129 0.30 12.37 -17.90
N PHE A 130 1.37 12.89 -17.28
CA PHE A 130 1.52 12.90 -15.82
C PHE A 130 0.45 13.75 -15.16
N VAL A 131 0.27 15.00 -15.61
CA VAL A 131 -0.73 15.91 -15.02
C VAL A 131 -2.14 15.39 -15.20
N VAL A 132 -2.47 14.76 -16.33
CA VAL A 132 -3.75 14.09 -16.54
C VAL A 132 -3.94 12.95 -15.56
N ALA A 133 -2.94 12.07 -15.40
CA ALA A 133 -3.02 10.97 -14.45
C ALA A 133 -3.19 11.49 -13.01
N SER A 134 -2.40 12.48 -12.60
CA SER A 134 -2.51 13.10 -11.27
C SER A 134 -3.89 13.71 -11.03
N ALA A 135 -4.44 14.44 -12.00
CA ALA A 135 -5.77 15.02 -11.89
C ALA A 135 -6.89 13.97 -11.81
N LEU A 136 -6.76 12.83 -12.50
CA LEU A 136 -7.74 11.74 -12.43
C LEU A 136 -7.64 10.94 -11.13
N VAL A 137 -6.44 10.81 -10.56
CA VAL A 137 -6.19 10.06 -9.32
C VAL A 137 -6.60 10.89 -8.08
N THR A 138 -6.40 12.20 -8.11
CA THR A 138 -6.60 13.11 -6.97
C THR A 138 -7.98 12.96 -6.28
N PRO A 139 -9.14 12.93 -6.99
CA PRO A 139 -10.46 12.81 -6.37
C PRO A 139 -10.66 11.56 -5.50
N PHE A 140 -9.88 10.52 -5.74
CA PHE A 140 -9.97 9.28 -4.97
C PHE A 140 -9.35 9.38 -3.56
N PHE A 141 -8.59 10.45 -3.29
CA PHE A 141 -7.99 10.74 -1.97
C PHE A 141 -8.90 11.61 -1.08
N GLN A 142 -10.22 11.47 -1.22
CA GLN A 142 -11.16 12.21 -0.38
C GLN A 142 -11.01 11.90 1.12
N THR A 143 -11.18 12.91 1.95
CA THR A 143 -11.10 12.80 3.42
C THR A 143 -12.47 12.91 4.10
N PHE A 144 -13.46 13.47 3.39
CA PHE A 144 -14.80 13.71 3.91
C PHE A 144 -15.85 12.84 3.20
N GLY A 145 -16.76 12.26 3.98
CA GLY A 145 -17.90 11.47 3.49
C GLY A 145 -17.60 9.98 3.30
N TYR A 146 -16.50 9.63 2.62
CA TYR A 146 -16.14 8.23 2.35
C TYR A 146 -14.84 7.76 3.04
N SER A 147 -14.21 8.58 3.89
CA SER A 147 -12.91 8.26 4.51
C SER A 147 -12.89 6.96 5.32
N ARG A 148 -14.01 6.59 5.98
CA ARG A 148 -14.13 5.32 6.73
C ARG A 148 -14.51 4.11 5.88
N TYR A 149 -14.59 4.27 4.56
CA TYR A 149 -15.03 3.22 3.63
C TYR A 149 -14.04 3.02 2.49
N MET A 150 -13.58 4.10 1.87
CA MET A 150 -12.63 4.13 0.75
C MET A 150 -11.46 5.10 0.98
N GLY A 151 -11.36 5.68 2.18
CA GLY A 151 -10.29 6.63 2.49
C GLY A 151 -8.94 5.93 2.49
N ILE A 152 -7.99 6.54 1.77
CA ILE A 152 -6.57 6.17 1.83
C ILE A 152 -5.88 6.94 2.96
N ILE A 153 -6.17 8.24 3.07
CA ILE A 153 -5.66 9.08 4.15
C ILE A 153 -6.67 9.04 5.28
N ASP A 154 -6.25 8.42 6.39
CA ASP A 154 -7.14 8.20 7.53
C ASP A 154 -7.30 9.49 8.36
N PRO A 155 -8.49 9.73 8.94
CA PRO A 155 -8.67 10.78 9.94
C PRO A 155 -7.69 10.66 11.13
N SER A 156 -7.26 9.45 11.49
CA SER A 156 -6.16 9.21 12.42
C SER A 156 -4.81 9.43 11.75
N ILE A 157 -3.96 10.27 12.38
CA ILE A 157 -2.58 10.44 11.95
C ILE A 157 -1.79 9.14 12.18
N THR A 158 -2.06 8.43 13.27
CA THR A 158 -1.46 7.11 13.55
C THR A 158 -1.72 6.15 12.39
N TYR A 159 -2.97 6.02 11.92
CA TYR A 159 -3.28 5.14 10.79
C TYR A 159 -2.73 5.63 9.45
N THR A 160 -2.53 6.93 9.27
CA THR A 160 -1.83 7.44 8.08
C THR A 160 -0.38 6.96 8.04
N PHE A 161 0.34 6.98 9.17
CA PHE A 161 1.71 6.44 9.27
C PHE A 161 1.79 4.92 9.24
N PHE A 162 0.71 4.22 9.61
CA PHE A 162 0.70 2.76 9.73
C PHE A 162 0.14 2.05 8.49
N TYR A 163 -0.51 2.78 7.59
CA TYR A 163 -1.14 2.21 6.40
C TYR A 163 -0.76 3.00 5.14
N ALA A 164 -1.10 4.29 5.06
CA ALA A 164 -0.89 5.08 3.85
C ALA A 164 0.60 5.26 3.49
N LEU A 165 1.43 5.65 4.47
CA LEU A 165 2.88 5.79 4.27
C LEU A 165 3.54 4.46 3.89
N PRO A 166 3.31 3.34 4.61
CA PRO A 166 3.83 2.03 4.21
C PRO A 166 3.38 1.60 2.82
N SER A 167 2.18 1.97 2.39
CA SER A 167 1.69 1.71 1.03
C SER A 167 2.42 2.55 -0.02
N ALA A 168 2.71 3.81 0.29
CA ALA A 168 3.53 4.67 -0.57
C ALA A 168 4.93 4.07 -0.77
N LEU A 169 5.57 3.63 0.32
CA LEU A 169 6.87 2.94 0.25
C LEU A 169 6.80 1.65 -0.55
N LEU A 170 5.70 0.90 -0.43
CA LEU A 170 5.49 -0.34 -1.17
C LEU A 170 5.32 -0.09 -2.68
N ILE A 171 4.54 0.93 -3.07
CA ILE A 171 4.41 1.34 -4.47
C ILE A 171 5.77 1.79 -5.02
N LEU A 172 6.51 2.60 -4.26
CA LEU A 172 7.86 3.03 -4.61
C LEU A 172 8.79 1.82 -4.83
N TYR A 173 8.71 0.81 -3.96
CA TYR A 173 9.50 -0.42 -4.08
C TYR A 173 9.22 -1.16 -5.39
N PHE A 174 7.94 -1.34 -5.73
CA PHE A 174 7.51 -2.08 -6.91
C PHE A 174 7.55 -1.28 -8.21
N LEU A 175 7.75 0.04 -8.15
CA LEU A 175 7.73 0.94 -9.31
C LEU A 175 8.69 0.50 -10.44
N PRO A 176 9.94 0.04 -10.18
CA PRO A 176 10.82 -0.45 -11.23
C PRO A 176 10.25 -1.68 -11.97
N LEU A 177 9.61 -2.60 -11.25
CA LEU A 177 8.99 -3.79 -11.84
C LEU A 177 7.76 -3.41 -12.68
N ILE A 178 6.95 -2.47 -12.20
CA ILE A 178 5.81 -1.92 -12.96
C ILE A 178 6.31 -1.25 -14.25
N ASN A 179 7.32 -0.38 -14.14
CA ASN A 179 7.91 0.32 -15.28
C ASN A 179 8.53 -0.62 -16.31
N GLN A 180 9.17 -1.70 -15.88
CA GLN A 180 9.71 -2.69 -16.82
C GLN A 180 8.61 -3.46 -17.52
N LYS A 181 7.65 -4.00 -16.75
CA LYS A 181 6.63 -4.90 -17.29
C LYS A 181 5.61 -4.17 -18.14
N TYR A 182 5.14 -3.02 -17.66
CA TYR A 182 4.09 -2.26 -18.32
C TYR A 182 4.67 -1.22 -19.26
N HIS A 183 5.69 -0.44 -18.89
CA HIS A 183 6.19 0.64 -19.74
C HIS A 183 7.38 0.23 -20.63
N GLY A 184 7.89 -0.99 -20.50
CA GLY A 184 9.05 -1.47 -21.25
C GLY A 184 10.36 -0.75 -20.88
N ILE A 185 10.37 0.00 -19.78
CA ILE A 185 11.53 0.77 -19.32
C ILE A 185 12.53 -0.22 -18.72
N ARG A 186 13.74 -0.25 -19.27
CA ARG A 186 14.77 -1.17 -18.79
C ARG A 186 15.10 -0.86 -17.33
N MET A 187 15.01 -1.88 -16.47
CA MET A 187 15.51 -1.79 -15.11
C MET A 187 17.01 -1.68 -15.14
N GLN A 188 17.52 -0.61 -14.55
CA GLN A 188 18.94 -0.52 -14.25
C GLN A 188 19.23 -1.53 -13.13
N SER A 189 20.27 -2.33 -13.31
CA SER A 189 20.75 -3.29 -12.33
C SER A 189 22.11 -2.81 -11.86
N THR A 190 22.10 -1.71 -11.11
CA THR A 190 23.31 -1.12 -10.54
C THR A 190 23.44 -1.55 -9.09
N TRP A 191 24.68 -1.69 -8.61
CA TRP A 191 24.95 -1.96 -7.19
C TRP A 191 24.36 -0.90 -6.25
N VAL A 192 24.17 0.33 -6.74
CA VAL A 192 23.49 1.42 -6.03
C VAL A 192 22.03 1.04 -5.69
N ILE A 193 21.33 0.39 -6.63
CA ILE A 193 19.97 -0.08 -6.41
C ILE A 193 19.94 -1.16 -5.34
N LEU A 194 20.91 -2.08 -5.31
CA LEU A 194 21.00 -3.08 -4.24
C LEU A 194 21.11 -2.46 -2.84
N ILE A 195 21.99 -1.46 -2.69
CA ILE A 195 22.21 -0.77 -1.42
C ILE A 195 20.96 -0.04 -0.94
N LEU A 196 20.14 0.49 -1.86
CA LEU A 196 18.95 1.25 -1.50
C LEU A 196 17.69 0.38 -1.37
N TRP A 197 17.50 -0.61 -2.25
CA TRP A 197 16.28 -1.42 -2.29
C TRP A 197 16.27 -2.51 -1.21
N ILE A 198 17.40 -3.09 -0.80
CA ILE A 198 17.37 -4.09 0.28
C ILE A 198 16.88 -3.45 1.60
N PRO A 199 17.44 -2.31 2.06
CA PRO A 199 16.91 -1.61 3.24
C PRO A 199 15.46 -1.17 3.05
N LEU A 200 15.07 -0.68 1.86
CA LEU A 200 13.67 -0.32 1.59
C LEU A 200 12.73 -1.52 1.72
N GLY A 201 13.14 -2.70 1.25
CA GLY A 201 12.37 -3.95 1.40
C GLY A 201 12.19 -4.31 2.87
N LEU A 202 13.24 -4.18 3.69
CA LEU A 202 13.17 -4.37 5.12
C LEU A 202 12.22 -3.37 5.79
N VAL A 203 12.32 -2.08 5.43
CA VAL A 203 11.42 -1.02 5.91
C VAL A 203 9.97 -1.35 5.57
N CYS A 204 9.69 -1.74 4.32
CA CYS A 204 8.35 -2.09 3.87
C CYS A 204 7.78 -3.28 4.65
N SER A 205 8.58 -4.33 4.88
CA SER A 205 8.15 -5.55 5.57
C SER A 205 7.99 -5.35 7.08
N LEU A 206 8.83 -4.53 7.72
CA LEU A 206 8.75 -4.21 9.16
C LEU A 206 7.93 -2.94 9.46
N SER A 207 7.15 -2.48 8.48
CA SER A 207 6.08 -1.48 8.67
C SER A 207 4.71 -2.12 8.92
N GLY A 208 4.63 -3.46 8.96
CA GLY A 208 3.46 -4.18 9.43
C GLY A 208 3.01 -5.35 8.55
N PRO A 209 2.15 -6.22 9.10
CA PRO A 209 1.79 -7.50 8.50
C PRO A 209 0.92 -7.38 7.24
N LEU A 210 0.30 -6.21 7.03
CA LEU A 210 -0.52 -5.97 5.86
C LEU A 210 0.36 -5.87 4.60
N ASN A 211 1.43 -5.10 4.68
CA ASN A 211 2.40 -4.96 3.58
C ASN A 211 3.04 -6.29 3.23
N THR A 212 3.42 -7.10 4.22
CA THR A 212 4.04 -8.41 3.99
C THR A 212 3.11 -9.34 3.24
N GLY A 213 1.81 -9.33 3.58
CA GLY A 213 0.79 -10.07 2.85
C GLY A 213 0.70 -9.62 1.39
N VAL A 214 0.63 -8.30 1.15
CA VAL A 214 0.60 -7.73 -0.20
C VAL A 214 1.84 -8.13 -1.00
N VAL A 215 3.03 -8.00 -0.42
CA VAL A 215 4.30 -8.36 -1.07
C VAL A 215 4.27 -9.81 -1.55
N LEU A 216 3.91 -10.76 -0.68
CA LEU A 216 3.97 -12.17 -1.02
C LEU A 216 2.94 -12.52 -2.11
N VAL A 217 1.74 -11.93 -2.07
CA VAL A 217 0.74 -12.13 -3.13
C VAL A 217 1.23 -11.53 -4.45
N VAL A 218 1.75 -10.29 -4.44
CA VAL A 218 2.32 -9.63 -5.64
C VAL A 218 3.50 -10.41 -6.20
N ALA A 219 4.41 -10.90 -5.35
CA ALA A 219 5.55 -11.70 -5.76
C ALA A 219 5.09 -13.01 -6.42
N CYS A 220 4.17 -13.75 -5.79
CA CYS A 220 3.60 -14.97 -6.35
C CYS A 220 2.93 -14.72 -7.71
N ILE A 221 2.09 -13.69 -7.81
CA ILE A 221 1.42 -13.31 -9.06
C ILE A 221 2.43 -12.92 -10.14
N THR A 222 3.46 -12.15 -9.79
CA THR A 222 4.51 -11.73 -10.72
C THR A 222 5.29 -12.93 -11.26
N LEU A 223 5.61 -13.91 -10.39
CA LEU A 223 6.27 -15.15 -10.80
C LEU A 223 5.36 -15.97 -11.73
N ILE A 224 4.08 -16.15 -11.39
CA ILE A 224 3.12 -16.86 -12.24
C ILE A 224 2.99 -16.17 -13.60
N TRP A 225 2.84 -14.84 -13.63
CA TRP A 225 2.71 -14.09 -14.87
C TRP A 225 3.93 -14.29 -15.78
N ASN A 226 5.14 -14.17 -15.24
CA ASN A 226 6.36 -14.30 -16.05
C ASN A 226 6.67 -15.76 -16.46
N THR A 227 6.27 -16.75 -15.67
CA THR A 227 6.51 -18.17 -15.98
C THR A 227 5.44 -18.80 -16.86
N ARG A 228 4.21 -18.27 -16.89
CA ARG A 228 3.06 -18.89 -17.58
C ARG A 228 3.35 -19.24 -19.04
N ALA A 229 3.90 -18.31 -19.81
CA ALA A 229 4.17 -18.54 -21.23
C ALA A 229 5.27 -19.61 -21.43
N SER A 230 6.37 -19.52 -20.69
CA SER A 230 7.47 -20.49 -20.75
C SER A 230 7.05 -21.89 -20.28
N PHE A 231 6.18 -21.98 -19.27
CA PHE A 231 5.66 -23.25 -18.79
C PHE A 231 4.78 -23.93 -19.84
N LEU A 232 3.86 -23.19 -20.48
CA LEU A 232 2.95 -23.71 -21.51
C LEU A 232 3.68 -24.11 -22.81
N GLN A 233 4.78 -23.44 -23.15
CA GLN A 233 5.56 -23.71 -24.36
C GLN A 233 6.70 -24.71 -24.13
N SER A 234 6.91 -25.18 -22.90
CA SER A 234 8.00 -26.09 -22.57
C SER A 234 7.82 -27.46 -23.20
N ARG A 235 8.89 -27.95 -23.85
CA ARG A 235 8.98 -29.31 -24.41
C ARG A 235 9.54 -30.33 -23.41
N GLU A 236 9.85 -29.90 -22.19
CA GLU A 236 10.40 -30.77 -21.16
C GLU A 236 9.38 -31.81 -20.70
N ASN A 237 9.88 -33.02 -20.39
CA ASN A 237 9.09 -34.09 -19.82
C ASN A 237 8.94 -33.88 -18.30
N GLY A 238 7.71 -33.96 -17.81
CA GLY A 238 7.37 -33.83 -16.38
C GLY A 238 7.11 -32.39 -15.92
N ILE A 239 6.16 -32.24 -15.00
CA ILE A 239 5.71 -30.92 -14.49
C ILE A 239 6.85 -30.16 -13.80
N ILE A 240 7.65 -30.86 -12.98
CA ILE A 240 8.75 -30.24 -12.21
C ILE A 240 9.79 -29.62 -13.13
N ASN A 241 10.23 -30.33 -14.17
CA ASN A 241 11.22 -29.83 -15.13
C ASN A 241 10.69 -28.61 -15.89
N ARG A 242 9.41 -28.60 -16.26
CA ARG A 242 8.75 -27.44 -16.87
C ARG A 242 8.75 -26.22 -15.94
N VAL A 243 8.48 -26.41 -14.64
CA VAL A 243 8.52 -25.33 -13.65
C VAL A 243 9.95 -24.79 -13.50
N ILE A 244 10.94 -25.66 -13.32
CA ILE A 244 12.35 -25.26 -13.18
C ILE A 244 12.81 -24.46 -14.41
N MET A 245 12.50 -24.94 -15.61
CA MET A 245 12.84 -24.24 -16.84
C MET A 245 12.13 -22.88 -16.94
N ALA A 246 10.85 -22.81 -16.58
CA ALA A 246 10.10 -21.56 -16.60
C ALA A 246 10.67 -20.53 -15.60
N LEU A 247 11.09 -20.96 -14.41
CA LEU A 247 11.75 -20.10 -13.42
C LEU A 247 13.13 -19.61 -13.89
N LYS A 248 13.90 -20.47 -14.57
CA LYS A 248 15.20 -20.09 -15.16
C LYS A 248 15.07 -19.03 -16.26
N ASN A 249 13.92 -18.96 -16.93
CA ASN A 249 13.65 -17.96 -17.97
C ASN A 249 13.26 -16.58 -17.42
N ILE A 250 13.04 -16.43 -16.11
CA ILE A 250 12.77 -15.14 -15.50
C ILE A 250 14.04 -14.29 -15.58
N PRO A 251 13.98 -13.03 -16.06
CA PRO A 251 15.15 -12.16 -16.09
C PRO A 251 15.76 -11.99 -14.69
N SER A 252 17.08 -12.11 -14.58
CA SER A 252 17.79 -12.06 -13.29
C SER A 252 17.47 -10.81 -12.46
N ASN A 253 17.21 -9.68 -13.13
CA ASN A 253 16.81 -8.44 -12.48
C ASN A 253 15.51 -8.56 -11.68
N TYR A 254 14.58 -9.46 -11.98
CA TYR A 254 13.38 -9.65 -11.15
C TYR A 254 13.73 -10.17 -9.76
N TRP A 255 14.68 -11.11 -9.68
CA TRP A 255 15.11 -11.70 -8.41
C TRP A 255 15.76 -10.66 -7.50
N LEU A 256 16.40 -9.63 -8.06
CA LEU A 256 16.98 -8.51 -7.32
C LEU A 256 15.95 -7.77 -6.45
N TYR A 257 14.69 -7.69 -6.91
CA TYR A 257 13.62 -6.98 -6.22
C TYR A 257 12.69 -7.97 -5.50
N LEU A 258 12.35 -9.09 -6.12
CA LEU A 258 11.40 -10.03 -5.51
C LEU A 258 12.00 -10.82 -4.35
N ALA A 259 13.25 -11.28 -4.45
CA ALA A 259 13.82 -12.14 -3.42
C ALA A 259 14.05 -11.41 -2.08
N PRO A 260 14.69 -10.22 -2.03
CA PRO A 260 14.93 -9.55 -0.75
C PRO A 260 13.63 -9.21 -0.02
N ILE A 261 12.66 -8.58 -0.70
CA ILE A 261 11.40 -8.19 -0.03
C ILE A 261 10.55 -9.39 0.37
N SER A 262 10.60 -10.50 -0.39
CA SER A 262 9.89 -11.73 -0.01
C SER A 262 10.51 -12.36 1.23
N LEU A 263 11.85 -12.43 1.32
CA LEU A 263 12.56 -12.93 2.50
C LEU A 263 12.27 -12.05 3.73
N CYS A 264 12.36 -10.73 3.59
CA CYS A 264 12.00 -9.79 4.66
C CYS A 264 10.53 -9.92 5.06
N SER A 265 9.62 -10.21 4.13
CA SER A 265 8.20 -10.39 4.42
C SER A 265 7.91 -11.70 5.15
N ILE A 266 8.56 -12.80 4.77
CA ILE A 266 8.48 -14.07 5.51
C ILE A 266 9.03 -13.88 6.92
N TYR A 267 10.18 -13.22 7.06
CA TYR A 267 10.76 -12.87 8.36
C TYR A 267 9.80 -12.06 9.22
N SER A 268 9.19 -11.01 8.66
CA SER A 268 8.26 -10.15 9.37
C SER A 268 6.95 -10.87 9.75
N LEU A 269 6.47 -11.82 8.94
CA LEU A 269 5.35 -12.69 9.31
C LEU A 269 5.71 -13.65 10.45
N TYR A 270 6.92 -14.21 10.43
CA TYR A 270 7.43 -15.04 11.52
C TYR A 270 7.54 -14.24 12.82
N LEU A 271 8.14 -13.04 12.76
CA LEU A 271 8.21 -12.11 13.88
C LEU A 271 6.80 -11.73 14.41
N GLY A 272 5.82 -11.60 13.52
CA GLY A 272 4.42 -11.33 13.87
C GLY A 272 3.77 -12.38 14.77
N GLN A 273 4.31 -13.60 14.87
CA GLN A 273 3.83 -14.64 15.79
C GLN A 273 4.03 -14.26 17.26
N TYR A 274 4.98 -13.36 17.55
CA TYR A 274 5.27 -12.85 18.89
C TYR A 274 4.36 -11.67 19.30
N ASN A 275 3.32 -11.36 18.52
CA ASN A 275 2.41 -10.27 18.85
C ASN A 275 1.46 -10.66 19.98
N SER A 276 1.60 -10.02 21.14
CA SER A 276 0.74 -10.28 22.31
C SER A 276 -0.74 -9.97 22.08
N ASN A 277 -1.07 -9.11 21.10
CA ASN A 277 -2.47 -8.81 20.77
C ASN A 277 -3.25 -10.03 20.25
N ASN A 278 -2.56 -11.04 19.71
CA ASN A 278 -3.21 -12.24 19.20
C ASN A 278 -3.77 -13.12 20.32
N ASP A 279 -3.22 -13.01 21.53
CA ASP A 279 -3.60 -13.83 22.68
C ASP A 279 -4.84 -13.26 23.43
N LEU A 280 -5.20 -11.99 23.18
CA LEU A 280 -6.23 -11.27 23.93
C LEU A 280 -7.68 -11.69 23.59
N SER A 281 -7.92 -12.25 22.41
CA SER A 281 -9.27 -12.66 21.98
C SER A 281 -9.20 -13.81 20.97
N PRO A 282 -9.03 -15.06 21.45
CA PRO A 282 -8.91 -16.21 20.57
C PRO A 282 -10.29 -16.59 20.00
N ILE A 283 -10.60 -16.09 18.80
CA ILE A 283 -11.63 -16.72 17.96
C ILE A 283 -10.97 -17.72 17.00
N SER A 284 -11.71 -18.76 16.65
CA SER A 284 -11.20 -19.78 15.73
C SER A 284 -10.99 -19.21 14.32
N LEU A 285 -10.03 -19.79 13.58
CA LEU A 285 -9.78 -19.39 12.18
C LEU A 285 -11.01 -19.62 11.30
N SER A 286 -11.76 -20.70 11.53
CA SER A 286 -13.02 -20.96 10.82
C SER A 286 -14.03 -19.83 11.04
N GLU A 287 -14.17 -19.33 12.27
CA GLU A 287 -15.04 -18.20 12.56
C GLU A 287 -14.60 -16.92 11.84
N LEU A 288 -13.30 -16.64 11.77
CA LEU A 288 -12.78 -15.53 10.96
C LEU A 288 -13.16 -15.66 9.47
N TYR A 289 -13.08 -16.86 8.90
CA TYR A 289 -13.53 -17.11 7.53
C TYR A 289 -15.04 -16.89 7.36
N PHE A 290 -15.86 -17.27 8.34
CA PHE A 290 -17.32 -17.01 8.31
C PHE A 290 -17.66 -15.52 8.38
N ARG A 291 -16.77 -14.67 8.91
CA ARG A 291 -16.96 -13.21 8.94
C ARG A 291 -16.55 -12.51 7.64
N LEU A 292 -15.81 -13.17 6.73
CA LEU A 292 -15.41 -12.56 5.45
C LEU A 292 -16.59 -12.12 4.57
N PRO A 293 -17.64 -12.94 4.34
CA PRO A 293 -18.79 -12.52 3.55
C PRO A 293 -19.50 -11.30 4.15
N GLN A 294 -19.58 -11.23 5.49
CA GLN A 294 -20.18 -10.09 6.18
C GLN A 294 -19.36 -8.81 5.98
N GLY A 295 -18.03 -8.89 6.09
CA GLY A 295 -17.15 -7.77 5.79
C GLY A 295 -17.27 -7.28 4.34
N LEU A 296 -17.31 -8.21 3.37
CA LEU A 296 -17.54 -7.90 1.95
C LEU A 296 -18.88 -7.21 1.72
N TYR A 297 -19.95 -7.74 2.33
CA TYR A 297 -21.28 -7.15 2.24
C TYR A 297 -21.27 -5.70 2.73
N TYR A 298 -20.70 -5.43 3.89
CA TYR A 298 -20.63 -4.07 4.43
C TYR A 298 -19.79 -3.13 3.57
N GLN A 299 -18.69 -3.63 3.00
CA GLN A 299 -17.84 -2.82 2.14
C GLN A 299 -18.56 -2.32 0.87
N ILE A 300 -19.48 -3.13 0.34
CA ILE A 300 -20.25 -2.82 -0.87
C ILE A 300 -21.53 -2.04 -0.51
N THR A 301 -22.18 -2.32 0.63
CA THR A 301 -23.53 -1.80 0.90
C THR A 301 -23.58 -0.58 1.80
N GLN A 302 -22.58 -0.33 2.67
CA GLN A 302 -22.66 0.77 3.63
C GLN A 302 -22.63 2.15 2.96
N LYS A 303 -21.93 2.28 1.83
CA LYS A 303 -21.85 3.51 1.03
C LYS A 303 -21.72 3.17 -0.45
N LEU A 304 -22.17 4.09 -1.30
CA LEU A 304 -22.18 3.90 -2.76
C LEU A 304 -20.80 3.95 -3.42
N GLY A 305 -19.73 4.26 -2.70
CA GLY A 305 -18.40 4.49 -3.29
C GLY A 305 -17.88 3.26 -4.03
N PHE A 306 -17.79 2.11 -3.35
CA PHE A 306 -17.33 0.86 -3.97
C PHE A 306 -18.27 0.36 -5.07
N PRO A 307 -19.61 0.33 -4.90
CA PRO A 307 -20.53 0.02 -5.98
C PRO A 307 -20.31 0.86 -7.23
N ILE A 308 -20.22 2.18 -7.08
CA ILE A 308 -20.00 3.10 -8.20
C ILE A 308 -18.65 2.83 -8.86
N LEU A 309 -17.58 2.66 -8.08
CA LEU A 309 -16.25 2.32 -8.60
C LEU A 309 -16.28 1.02 -9.41
N LEU A 310 -16.82 -0.06 -8.85
CA LEU A 310 -16.89 -1.36 -9.50
C LEU A 310 -17.77 -1.33 -10.75
N THR A 311 -18.94 -0.68 -10.70
CA THR A 311 -19.81 -0.50 -11.88
C THR A 311 -19.10 0.29 -12.98
N THR A 312 -18.40 1.37 -12.61
CA THR A 312 -17.63 2.19 -13.56
C THR A 312 -16.52 1.37 -14.21
N LEU A 313 -15.78 0.57 -13.43
CA LEU A 313 -14.76 -0.33 -13.95
C LEU A 313 -15.35 -1.38 -14.90
N VAL A 314 -16.49 -1.98 -14.56
CA VAL A 314 -17.19 -2.94 -15.43
C VAL A 314 -17.60 -2.30 -16.75
N ILE A 315 -18.19 -1.11 -16.72
CA ILE A 315 -18.57 -0.35 -17.93
C ILE A 315 -17.33 -0.08 -18.78
N ASN A 316 -16.23 0.39 -18.17
CA ASN A 316 -14.97 0.64 -18.88
C ASN A 316 -14.40 -0.65 -19.50
N ILE A 317 -14.41 -1.78 -18.79
CA ILE A 317 -13.98 -3.08 -19.32
C ILE A 317 -14.82 -3.48 -20.54
N ILE A 318 -16.15 -3.30 -20.49
CA ILE A 318 -17.04 -3.62 -21.61
C ILE A 318 -16.74 -2.70 -22.80
N ILE A 319 -16.55 -1.40 -22.59
CA ILE A 319 -16.23 -0.44 -23.65
C ILE A 319 -14.87 -0.77 -24.28
N ILE A 320 -13.83 -1.01 -23.48
CA ILE A 320 -12.48 -1.33 -23.96
C ILE A 320 -12.50 -2.65 -24.74
N SER A 321 -13.14 -3.69 -24.20
CA SER A 321 -13.17 -5.01 -24.84
C SER A 321 -13.94 -5.02 -26.16
N ARG A 322 -14.99 -4.19 -26.31
CA ARG A 322 -15.79 -4.12 -27.54
C ARG A 322 -15.26 -3.12 -28.57
N THR A 323 -14.75 -1.98 -28.11
CA THR A 323 -14.42 -0.84 -28.99
C THR A 323 -12.92 -0.73 -29.25
N TYR A 324 -12.08 -1.12 -28.30
CA TYR A 324 -10.63 -0.94 -28.34
C TYR A 324 -9.90 -2.29 -28.30
N SER A 325 -10.05 -3.08 -29.37
CA SER A 325 -9.35 -4.38 -29.55
C SER A 325 -7.85 -4.26 -29.91
N ASN A 326 -7.27 -3.06 -29.76
CA ASN A 326 -5.86 -2.82 -30.00
C ASN A 326 -4.98 -3.45 -28.90
N SER A 327 -3.65 -3.39 -29.07
CA SER A 327 -2.69 -3.93 -28.09
C SER A 327 -2.87 -3.33 -26.69
N ASP A 328 -3.18 -2.04 -26.63
CA ASP A 328 -3.28 -1.30 -25.37
C ASP A 328 -4.54 -1.69 -24.59
N GLY A 329 -5.69 -1.82 -25.27
CA GLY A 329 -6.93 -2.29 -24.64
C GLY A 329 -6.79 -3.71 -24.10
N LYS A 330 -6.14 -4.62 -24.84
CA LYS A 330 -5.85 -5.99 -24.36
C LYS A 330 -4.96 -5.99 -23.12
N LYS A 331 -3.94 -5.12 -23.09
CA LYS A 331 -3.03 -4.97 -21.97
C LYS A 331 -3.72 -4.42 -20.72
N ILE A 332 -4.60 -3.44 -20.86
CA ILE A 332 -5.41 -2.92 -19.74
C ILE A 332 -6.29 -4.03 -19.16
N ILE A 333 -6.98 -4.80 -20.02
CA ILE A 333 -7.81 -5.93 -19.58
C ILE A 333 -6.96 -7.00 -18.89
N GLU A 334 -5.75 -7.29 -19.37
CA GLU A 334 -4.84 -8.23 -18.73
C GLU A 334 -4.44 -7.75 -17.33
N VAL A 335 -4.06 -6.48 -17.16
CA VAL A 335 -3.74 -5.89 -15.85
C VAL A 335 -4.93 -6.00 -14.90
N LEU A 336 -6.14 -5.66 -15.35
CA LEU A 336 -7.35 -5.75 -14.52
C LEU A 336 -7.65 -7.20 -14.08
N LYS A 337 -7.38 -8.21 -14.92
CA LYS A 337 -7.49 -9.62 -14.51
C LYS A 337 -6.51 -9.98 -13.40
N TRP A 338 -5.27 -9.49 -13.47
CA TRP A 338 -4.27 -9.73 -12.43
C TRP A 338 -4.59 -8.98 -11.14
N ILE A 339 -5.13 -7.75 -11.21
CA ILE A 339 -5.65 -7.03 -10.04
C ILE A 339 -6.82 -7.78 -9.41
N GLY A 340 -7.74 -8.32 -10.23
CA GLY A 340 -8.84 -9.16 -9.75
C GLY A 340 -8.33 -10.43 -9.05
N LEU A 341 -7.34 -11.11 -9.62
CA LEU A 341 -6.71 -12.27 -8.97
C LEU A 341 -6.02 -11.88 -7.66
N PHE A 342 -5.29 -10.77 -7.64
CA PHE A 342 -4.68 -10.22 -6.43
C PHE A 342 -5.75 -10.00 -5.36
N ALA A 343 -6.85 -9.32 -5.68
CA ALA A 343 -7.91 -9.02 -4.73
C ALA A 343 -8.51 -10.29 -4.13
N ILE A 344 -8.80 -11.31 -4.95
CA ILE A 344 -9.36 -12.59 -4.50
C ILE A 344 -8.39 -13.29 -3.55
N VAL A 345 -7.13 -13.49 -3.97
CA VAL A 345 -6.13 -14.20 -3.16
C VAL A 345 -5.86 -13.45 -1.87
N TYR A 346 -5.70 -12.12 -1.94
CA TYR A 346 -5.45 -11.28 -0.79
C TYR A 346 -6.60 -11.35 0.23
N ILE A 347 -7.86 -11.23 -0.21
CA ILE A 347 -9.04 -11.34 0.68
C ILE A 347 -9.11 -12.70 1.37
N ILE A 348 -8.83 -13.80 0.65
CA ILE A 348 -8.82 -15.16 1.21
C ILE A 348 -7.74 -15.34 2.29
N LEU A 349 -6.63 -14.60 2.19
CA LEU A 349 -5.52 -14.67 3.14
C LEU A 349 -5.68 -13.73 4.34
N LEU A 350 -6.56 -12.73 4.29
CA LEU A 350 -6.76 -11.77 5.38
C LEU A 350 -7.05 -12.41 6.76
N PRO A 351 -7.87 -13.48 6.88
CA PRO A 351 -8.11 -14.16 8.16
C PRO A 351 -6.85 -14.66 8.87
N LEU A 352 -5.77 -14.94 8.14
CA LEU A 352 -4.51 -15.40 8.72
C LEU A 352 -3.79 -14.30 9.52
N GLY A 353 -4.23 -13.04 9.41
CA GLY A 353 -3.72 -11.90 10.16
C GLY A 353 -4.22 -11.80 11.61
N GLY A 354 -5.11 -12.70 12.04
CA GLY A 354 -5.66 -12.76 13.39
C GLY A 354 -6.88 -11.89 13.63
N TYR A 355 -7.42 -11.95 14.85
CA TYR A 355 -8.59 -11.20 15.29
C TYR A 355 -8.22 -10.08 16.25
N ARG A 356 -9.02 -9.00 16.24
CA ARG A 356 -8.98 -7.95 17.26
C ARG A 356 -10.42 -7.59 17.61
N GLU A 357 -10.74 -7.54 18.91
CA GLU A 357 -12.11 -7.33 19.37
C GLU A 357 -12.73 -6.03 18.84
N TYR A 358 -11.96 -4.95 18.83
CA TYR A 358 -12.38 -3.65 18.28
C TYR A 358 -12.48 -3.62 16.74
N ARG A 359 -12.17 -4.73 16.06
CA ARG A 359 -12.26 -4.92 14.60
C ARG A 359 -13.09 -6.17 14.29
N PHE A 360 -14.39 -6.07 14.58
CA PHE A 360 -15.30 -7.22 14.47
C PHE A 360 -15.25 -7.93 13.10
N ASN A 361 -15.18 -7.17 12.00
CA ASN A 361 -15.04 -7.69 10.65
C ASN A 361 -13.55 -7.76 10.25
N THR A 362 -13.12 -8.90 9.70
CA THR A 362 -11.77 -9.09 9.14
C THR A 362 -11.50 -8.16 7.96
N LEU A 363 -12.52 -7.95 7.11
CA LEU A 363 -12.46 -7.02 5.99
C LEU A 363 -13.00 -5.66 6.41
N ARG A 364 -12.13 -4.65 6.33
CA ARG A 364 -12.39 -3.23 6.62
C ARG A 364 -11.68 -2.36 5.59
N TYR A 365 -12.03 -1.07 5.55
CA TYR A 365 -11.43 -0.11 4.61
C TYR A 365 -9.90 -0.04 4.73
N ASP A 366 -9.35 -0.09 5.95
CA ASP A 366 -7.90 -0.07 6.21
C ASP A 366 -7.22 -1.36 5.74
N SER A 367 -7.88 -2.51 5.87
CA SER A 367 -7.34 -3.79 5.42
C SER A 367 -7.39 -3.97 3.90
N ILE A 368 -8.37 -3.38 3.20
CA ILE A 368 -8.50 -3.49 1.73
C ILE A 368 -7.85 -2.33 0.98
N MET A 369 -7.22 -1.39 1.68
CA MET A 369 -6.53 -0.25 1.07
C MET A 369 -5.57 -0.68 -0.06
N PRO A 370 -4.81 -1.80 0.01
CA PRO A 370 -4.02 -2.26 -1.14
C PRO A 370 -4.84 -2.56 -2.39
N ILE A 371 -6.03 -3.16 -2.24
CA ILE A 371 -6.95 -3.38 -3.36
C ILE A 371 -7.44 -2.03 -3.88
N THR A 372 -7.83 -1.14 -2.98
CA THR A 372 -8.33 0.20 -3.31
C THR A 372 -7.31 0.98 -4.14
N LEU A 373 -6.04 0.98 -3.72
CA LEU A 373 -4.94 1.63 -4.43
C LEU A 373 -4.61 1.00 -5.79
N MET A 374 -4.86 -0.30 -5.98
CA MET A 374 -4.68 -0.94 -7.30
C MET A 374 -5.85 -0.65 -8.26
N LEU A 375 -7.02 -0.33 -7.73
CA LEU A 375 -8.20 0.02 -8.53
C LEU A 375 -8.22 1.49 -8.96
N PHE A 376 -7.55 2.37 -8.20
CA PHE A 376 -7.30 3.76 -8.55
C PHE A 376 -6.15 3.85 -9.55
#